data_AF-A0A839NJG2-F1
#
_entry.id   AF-A0A839NJG2-F1
#
_cell.length_a   1.000
_cell.length_b   1.000
_cell.length_c   1.000
_cell.angle_alpha   90.00
_cell.angle_beta   90.00
_cell.angle_gamma   90.00
#
_symmetry.space_group_name_H-M   'P 1'
#
loop_
_entity.id
_entity.type
_entity.pdbx_description
1 polymer ?
#
loop_
_entity_poly.entity_id
_entity_poly.type
_entity_poly.pdbx_seq_one_letter_code
_entity_poly.pdbx_strand_id
1 'polypeptide(L)'
;MRSFLKYDPATTLTKIKIPVLALNGEKDVQVSAQESLSGFKTLLTKAGNKNFKVIAMPGLNHLFQHAKTGLVSEYVTIEETISPEVLNIMKNWIKSL
;
A
#
# COMPACT_ATOMS: atom_id res chain seq x y z
N MET A 1 2.46 -12.12 -17.60
CA MET A 1 1.40 -12.68 -16.73
C MET A 1 1.84 -13.86 -15.86
N ARG A 2 2.44 -14.94 -16.41
CA ARG A 2 2.77 -16.16 -15.63
C ARG A 2 3.70 -15.94 -14.43
N SER A 3 4.61 -14.98 -14.49
CA SER A 3 5.52 -14.65 -13.38
C SER A 3 4.79 -14.05 -12.18
N PHE A 4 3.79 -13.20 -12.41
CA PHE A 4 3.00 -12.55 -11.36
C PHE A 4 2.23 -13.56 -10.51
N LEU A 5 1.65 -14.58 -11.16
CA LEU A 5 0.90 -15.66 -10.48
C LEU A 5 1.81 -16.62 -9.69
N LYS A 6 3.10 -16.69 -10.00
CA LYS A 6 4.06 -17.59 -9.35
C LYS A 6 4.93 -16.90 -8.31
N TYR A 7 4.97 -15.57 -8.32
CA TYR A 7 5.79 -14.82 -7.41
C TYR A 7 5.15 -14.81 -6.02
N ASP A 8 5.86 -15.36 -5.05
CA ASP A 8 5.50 -15.27 -3.64
C ASP A 8 6.30 -14.13 -2.99
N PRO A 9 5.65 -12.99 -2.63
CA PRO A 9 6.31 -11.87 -1.96
C PRO A 9 6.95 -12.24 -0.63
N ALA A 10 6.50 -13.31 0.05
CA ALA A 10 7.06 -13.75 1.32
C ALA A 10 8.54 -14.11 1.20
N THR A 11 8.96 -14.66 0.07
CA THR A 11 10.36 -15.03 -0.19
C THR A 11 11.32 -13.83 -0.15
N THR A 12 10.82 -12.63 -0.47
CA THR A 12 11.58 -11.37 -0.48
C THR A 12 11.34 -10.57 0.79
N LEU A 13 10.08 -10.37 1.20
CA LEU A 13 9.72 -9.52 2.34
C LEU A 13 10.33 -10.03 3.67
N THR A 14 10.52 -11.35 3.80
CA THR A 14 11.19 -11.97 4.96
C THR A 14 12.70 -11.74 5.01
N LYS A 15 13.26 -10.95 4.11
CA LYS A 15 14.68 -10.57 4.08
C LYS A 15 14.89 -9.05 4.20
N ILE A 16 13.82 -8.26 4.13
CA ILE A 16 13.90 -6.80 4.13
C ILE A 16 14.12 -6.27 5.54
N LYS A 17 15.22 -5.51 5.73
CA LYS A 17 15.60 -4.86 7.00
C LYS A 17 15.70 -3.34 6.91
N ILE A 18 15.56 -2.78 5.72
CA ILE A 18 15.54 -1.32 5.51
C ILE A 18 14.19 -0.73 5.95
N PRO A 19 14.08 0.59 6.14
CA PRO A 19 12.82 1.23 6.46
C PRO A 19 11.74 0.94 5.41
N VAL A 20 10.53 0.55 5.83
CA VAL A 20 9.41 0.27 4.92
C VAL A 20 8.17 1.05 5.32
N LEU A 21 7.61 1.80 4.37
CA LEU A 21 6.26 2.35 4.48
C LEU A 21 5.34 1.60 3.51
N ALA A 22 4.39 0.83 4.05
CA ALA A 22 3.36 0.15 3.27
C ALA A 22 2.03 0.93 3.41
N LEU A 23 1.50 1.41 2.29
CA LEU A 23 0.23 2.12 2.19
C LEU A 23 -0.73 1.32 1.30
N ASN A 24 -2.03 1.34 1.58
CA ASN A 24 -3.05 0.79 0.69
C ASN A 24 -4.36 1.60 0.83
N GLY A 25 -5.03 1.90 -0.28
CA GLY A 25 -6.36 2.52 -0.25
C GLY A 25 -7.42 1.55 0.27
N GLU A 26 -8.29 1.96 1.20
CA GLU A 26 -9.34 1.09 1.75
C GLU A 26 -10.43 0.73 0.74
N LYS A 27 -10.63 1.55 -0.29
CA LYS A 27 -11.53 1.26 -1.41
C LYS A 27 -10.80 0.64 -2.60
N ASP A 28 -9.61 0.10 -2.40
CA ASP A 28 -8.92 -0.66 -3.43
C ASP A 28 -9.68 -1.98 -3.69
N VAL A 29 -10.37 -2.04 -4.83
CA VAL A 29 -11.09 -3.23 -5.29
C VAL A 29 -10.21 -4.18 -6.12
N GLN A 30 -8.99 -3.77 -6.47
CA GLN A 30 -8.03 -4.58 -7.22
C GLN A 30 -7.12 -5.38 -6.28
N VAL A 31 -6.78 -4.80 -5.12
CA VAL A 31 -5.97 -5.44 -4.07
C VAL A 31 -6.58 -5.15 -2.71
N SER A 32 -6.94 -6.21 -1.98
CA SER A 32 -7.49 -6.08 -0.62
C SER A 32 -6.49 -5.37 0.31
N ALA A 33 -6.89 -4.18 0.80
CA ALA A 33 -6.08 -3.43 1.76
C ALA A 33 -5.79 -4.25 3.02
N GLN A 34 -6.79 -4.97 3.53
CA GLN A 34 -6.65 -5.78 4.73
C GLN A 34 -5.62 -6.90 4.54
N GLU A 35 -5.71 -7.66 3.45
CA GLU A 35 -4.80 -8.78 3.18
C GLU A 35 -3.38 -8.28 2.88
N SER A 36 -3.25 -7.27 2.00
CA SER A 36 -1.97 -6.66 1.63
C SER A 36 -1.22 -6.14 2.86
N LEU A 37 -1.87 -5.28 3.65
CA LEU A 37 -1.26 -4.65 4.82
C LEU A 37 -0.96 -5.66 5.94
N SER A 38 -1.84 -6.64 6.16
CA SER A 38 -1.59 -7.72 7.13
C SER A 38 -0.41 -8.62 6.70
N GLY A 39 -0.27 -8.87 5.41
CA GLY A 39 0.86 -9.58 4.81
C GLY A 39 2.18 -8.83 5.07
N PHE A 40 2.24 -7.54 4.73
CA PHE A 40 3.42 -6.70 5.02
C PHE A 40 3.76 -6.71 6.51
N LYS A 41 2.78 -6.47 7.39
CA LYS A 41 3.00 -6.46 8.84
C LYS A 41 3.58 -7.79 9.33
N THR A 42 2.98 -8.90 8.94
CA THR A 42 3.41 -10.26 9.34
C THR A 42 4.81 -10.56 8.84
N LEU A 43 5.07 -10.34 7.55
CA LEU A 43 6.32 -10.74 6.92
C LEU A 43 7.49 -9.85 7.32
N LEU A 44 7.29 -8.55 7.53
CA LEU A 44 8.31 -7.64 8.04
C LEU A 44 8.57 -7.85 9.55
N THR A 45 7.57 -8.30 10.30
CA THR A 45 7.77 -8.73 11.70
C THR A 45 8.60 -10.01 11.76
N LYS A 46 8.26 -11.02 10.95
CA LYS A 46 9.10 -12.22 10.75
C LYS A 46 10.49 -11.86 10.21
N ALA A 47 10.52 -10.78 9.43
CA ALA A 47 11.66 -9.94 9.12
C ALA A 47 12.67 -9.80 10.25
N GLY A 48 12.19 -9.60 11.48
CA GLY A 48 12.93 -8.86 12.49
C GLY A 48 13.23 -7.44 12.03
N ASN A 49 12.41 -6.87 11.14
CA ASN A 49 12.49 -5.47 10.75
C ASN A 49 11.82 -4.64 11.85
N LYS A 50 12.55 -3.66 12.38
CA LYS A 50 12.06 -2.80 13.47
C LYS A 50 11.61 -1.42 12.99
N ASN A 51 11.85 -1.10 11.73
CA ASN A 51 11.54 0.19 11.15
C ASN A 51 10.57 0.01 9.97
N PHE A 52 9.30 -0.21 10.30
CA PHE A 52 8.27 -0.22 9.29
C PHE A 52 6.97 0.39 9.79
N LYS A 53 6.20 0.92 8.86
CA LYS A 53 4.86 1.46 9.11
C LYS A 53 3.90 0.93 8.05
N VAL A 54 2.71 0.53 8.49
CA VAL A 54 1.65 -0.04 7.66
C VAL A 54 0.40 0.80 7.89
N ILE A 55 -0.18 1.38 6.83
CA ILE A 55 -1.29 2.33 6.95
C ILE A 55 -2.35 2.04 5.88
N ALA A 56 -3.58 1.83 6.32
CA ALA A 56 -4.75 1.85 5.45
C ALA A 56 -5.20 3.30 5.26
N MET A 57 -5.54 3.68 4.02
CA MET A 57 -5.93 5.03 3.64
C MET A 57 -7.44 5.08 3.38
N PRO A 58 -8.25 5.58 4.33
CA PRO A 58 -9.71 5.56 4.21
C PRO A 58 -10.20 6.35 3.00
N GLY A 59 -11.18 5.79 2.31
CA GLY A 59 -11.82 6.46 1.17
C GLY A 59 -11.00 6.49 -0.13
N LEU A 60 -9.77 5.99 -0.13
CA LEU A 60 -8.92 5.99 -1.32
C LEU A 60 -9.02 4.68 -2.11
N ASN A 61 -8.99 4.78 -3.43
CA ASN A 61 -8.99 3.65 -4.36
C ASN A 61 -7.57 3.07 -4.58
N HIS A 62 -7.44 2.16 -5.56
CA HIS A 62 -6.18 1.52 -5.95
C HIS A 62 -5.06 2.52 -6.33
N LEU A 63 -5.43 3.65 -6.94
CA LEU A 63 -4.49 4.68 -7.38
C LEU A 63 -4.23 5.74 -6.30
N PHE A 64 -4.71 5.50 -5.07
CA PHE A 64 -4.69 6.46 -3.97
C PHE A 64 -5.46 7.76 -4.27
N GLN A 65 -6.54 7.67 -5.04
CA GLN A 65 -7.44 8.79 -5.28
C GLN A 65 -8.68 8.66 -4.41
N HIS A 66 -9.26 9.78 -3.98
CA HIS A 66 -10.55 9.83 -3.31
C HIS A 66 -11.63 9.27 -4.23
N ALA A 67 -12.31 8.21 -3.77
CA ALA A 67 -13.33 7.53 -4.57
C ALA A 67 -14.60 7.25 -3.76
N LYS A 68 -15.73 7.09 -4.44
CA LYS A 68 -16.98 6.68 -3.79
C LYS A 68 -17.05 5.17 -3.64
N THR A 69 -16.72 4.43 -4.70
CA THR A 69 -16.83 2.95 -4.74
C THR A 69 -15.48 2.26 -4.89
N GLY A 70 -14.48 2.93 -5.48
CA GLY A 70 -13.18 2.36 -5.80
C GLY A 70 -13.09 1.70 -7.17
N LEU A 71 -14.22 1.60 -7.89
CA LEU A 71 -14.31 0.96 -9.20
C LEU A 71 -13.52 1.72 -10.26
N VAL A 72 -12.95 0.98 -11.21
CA VAL A 72 -12.15 1.50 -12.32
C VAL A 72 -12.94 2.49 -13.18
N SER A 73 -14.27 2.36 -13.27
CA SER A 73 -15.14 3.29 -13.99
C SER A 73 -15.08 4.71 -13.44
N GLU A 74 -14.73 4.91 -12.16
CA GLU A 74 -14.58 6.26 -11.58
C GLU A 74 -13.31 6.96 -12.08
N TYR A 75 -12.29 6.24 -12.55
CA TYR A 75 -10.97 6.81 -12.84
C TYR A 75 -11.02 7.89 -13.92
N VAL A 76 -11.93 7.77 -14.88
CA VAL A 76 -12.09 8.75 -15.97
C VAL A 76 -12.72 10.06 -15.50
N THR A 77 -13.38 10.03 -14.34
CA THR A 77 -14.12 11.16 -13.78
C THR A 77 -13.40 11.83 -12.61
N ILE A 78 -12.47 11.12 -11.98
CA ILE A 78 -11.67 11.64 -10.87
C ILE A 78 -10.50 12.43 -11.45
N GLU A 79 -10.50 13.75 -11.25
CA GLU A 79 -9.41 14.64 -11.69
C GLU A 79 -8.13 14.48 -10.85
N GLU A 80 -8.28 14.08 -9.58
CA GLU A 80 -7.16 13.89 -8.66
C GLU A 80 -6.20 12.81 -9.18
N THR A 81 -4.90 13.12 -9.30
CA THR A 81 -3.90 12.10 -9.68
C THR A 81 -3.55 11.19 -8.50
N ILE A 82 -3.32 11.79 -7.34
CA ILE A 82 -3.04 11.10 -6.07
C ILE A 82 -3.44 12.02 -4.91
N SER A 83 -3.97 11.46 -3.83
CA SER A 83 -4.34 12.19 -2.62
C SER A 83 -3.15 12.96 -2.02
N PRO A 84 -3.32 14.27 -1.73
CA PRO A 84 -2.31 15.07 -1.01
C PRO A 84 -1.94 14.48 0.36
N GLU A 85 -2.87 13.80 1.03
CA GLU A 85 -2.66 13.11 2.31
C GLU A 85 -1.61 12.00 2.16
N VAL A 86 -1.70 11.19 1.10
CA VAL A 86 -0.71 10.15 0.78
C VAL A 86 0.67 10.77 0.56
N LEU A 87 0.75 11.83 -0.25
CA LEU A 87 2.00 12.54 -0.50
C LEU A 87 2.60 13.12 0.79
N ASN A 88 1.76 13.70 1.65
CA ASN A 88 2.21 14.27 2.92
C ASN A 88 2.72 13.18 3.87
N ILE A 89 2.06 12.01 3.93
CA ILE A 89 2.53 10.86 4.71
C ILE A 89 3.89 10.37 4.20
N MET A 90 4.04 10.19 2.88
CA MET A 90 5.30 9.77 2.27
C MET A 90 6.43 10.76 2.56
N LYS A 91 6.19 12.05 2.35
CA LYS A 91 7.14 13.13 2.65
C LYS A 91 7.57 13.08 4.12
N ASN A 92 6.61 13.02 5.04
CA ASN A 92 6.92 13.04 6.48
C ASN A 92 7.64 11.77 6.93
N TRP A 93 7.30 10.62 6.36
CA TRP A 93 8.02 9.38 6.60
C TRP A 93 9.48 9.49 6.17
N ILE A 94 9.74 9.93 4.94
CA ILE A 94 11.10 10.11 4.41
C ILE A 94 11.90 11.08 5.28
N LYS A 95 11.29 12.18 5.72
CA LYS A 95 11.95 13.14 6.63
C LYS A 95 12.20 12.61 8.04
N SER A 96 11.58 11.50 8.43
CA SER A 96 11.73 10.86 9.74
C SER A 96 12.70 9.68 9.74
N LEU A 97 13.21 9.28 8.56
CA LEU A 97 14.24 8.26 8.42
C LEU A 97 15.61 8.79 8.86
#